data_AF-A0A2E9QR88-F1
#
_entry.id   AF-A0A2E9QR88-F1
#
_cell.length_a   1.000
_cell.length_b   1.000
_cell.length_c   1.000
_cell.angle_alpha   90.00
_cell.angle_beta   90.00
_cell.angle_gamma   90.00
#
_symmetry.space_group_name_H-M   'P 1'
#
loop_
_entity.id
_entity.type
_entity.pdbx_description
1 polymer ?
#
loop_
_entity_poly.entity_id
_entity_poly.type
_entity_poly.pdbx_seq_one_letter_code
_entity_poly.pdbx_strand_id
1 'polypeptide(L)'
;MGRSVQTVVCFFGVWLGALSLVWGASPPHPATRPAKTKTHQKHKAKSNTKISAKDTKKARKTGPKGRNTAPASQPTSKKAKATKKTKKKGKKYILCKGKKVYGKYCLGRVIGALVEHRSIRCPLKGETIKVIVLKSLNSRKRDSDLRVHHGKNFMHRDYIWMCPQSGYAAYPRDFRRPFDKRKMLSALRPLKKWLKLAKSEKIIPGWLRYQAAAASYWARGKKPRFFGRLFLRAMWAAREEKARAAERRFRFRAIAAMSLALKKKVYPLKKQPTIAYLIAELFRQAGKWKKATAWFEQAFVLLEKAKKKYKRKGGAIERMIITGKQRADKRDKKIYLLP
;
A
#
# COMPACT_ATOMS: atom_id res chain seq x y z
N MET A 1 -7.97 1.51 -53.85
CA MET A 1 -6.56 1.11 -53.59
C MET A 1 -6.04 1.93 -52.40
N GLY A 2 -5.90 1.48 -51.15
CA GLY A 2 -5.91 0.15 -50.59
C GLY A 2 -4.53 -0.30 -50.07
N ARG A 3 -3.82 0.46 -49.22
CA ARG A 3 -2.61 -0.04 -48.51
C ARG A 3 -2.51 0.43 -47.04
N SER A 4 -2.95 -0.49 -46.17
CA SER A 4 -2.31 -1.00 -44.96
C SER A 4 -1.68 -0.03 -43.94
N VAL A 5 -2.43 0.25 -42.86
CA VAL A 5 -1.91 0.72 -41.56
C VAL A 5 -2.28 -0.33 -40.51
N GLN A 6 -1.45 -1.37 -40.37
CA GLN A 6 -1.67 -2.41 -39.36
C GLN A 6 -0.34 -3.02 -38.91
N THR A 7 0.46 -2.29 -38.12
CA THR A 7 1.61 -2.90 -37.41
C THR A 7 2.07 -2.13 -36.18
N VAL A 8 1.18 -1.82 -35.22
CA VAL A 8 1.60 -1.36 -33.87
C VAL A 8 0.69 -1.92 -32.77
N VAL A 9 0.46 -3.25 -32.75
CA VAL A 9 -0.28 -3.92 -31.65
C VAL A 9 0.32 -5.30 -31.30
N CYS A 10 1.64 -5.44 -31.13
CA CYS A 10 2.20 -6.75 -30.70
C CYS A 10 3.32 -6.73 -29.65
N PHE A 11 3.81 -5.60 -29.15
CA PHE A 11 5.02 -5.63 -28.31
C PHE A 11 4.86 -5.76 -26.78
N PHE A 12 3.65 -5.94 -26.22
CA PHE A 12 3.48 -6.04 -24.76
C PHE A 12 2.49 -7.11 -24.24
N GLY A 13 2.02 -8.03 -25.10
CA GLY A 13 1.38 -9.28 -24.62
C GLY A 13 2.35 -10.19 -23.86
N VAL A 14 3.65 -10.06 -24.15
CA VAL A 14 4.75 -10.80 -23.52
C VAL A 14 5.02 -10.33 -22.07
N TRP A 15 4.60 -9.13 -21.66
CA TRP A 15 4.97 -8.59 -20.33
C TRP A 15 4.06 -9.04 -19.17
N LEU A 16 2.92 -9.67 -19.48
CA LEU A 16 2.08 -10.35 -18.49
C LEU A 16 2.25 -11.87 -18.50
N GLY A 17 2.83 -12.46 -19.56
CA GLY A 17 3.13 -13.90 -19.67
C GLY A 17 4.58 -14.28 -19.36
N ALA A 18 5.57 -13.50 -19.79
CA ALA A 18 6.99 -13.85 -19.68
C ALA A 18 7.66 -13.43 -18.35
N LEU A 19 6.87 -13.15 -17.31
CA LEU A 19 7.35 -13.04 -15.93
C LEU A 19 6.82 -14.15 -15.02
N SER A 20 6.26 -15.21 -15.61
CA SER A 20 5.85 -16.44 -14.91
C SER A 20 6.83 -17.60 -15.10
N LEU A 21 7.93 -17.43 -15.84
CA LEU A 21 8.87 -18.52 -16.19
C LEU A 21 10.28 -18.40 -15.61
N VAL A 22 10.54 -17.52 -14.64
CA VAL A 22 11.88 -17.44 -13.99
C VAL A 22 11.86 -17.54 -12.47
N TRP A 23 10.72 -17.52 -11.79
CA TRP A 23 10.66 -17.74 -10.33
C TRP A 23 9.46 -18.62 -10.00
N GLY A 24 9.64 -19.93 -10.17
CA GLY A 24 8.76 -20.96 -9.61
C GLY A 24 8.91 -20.96 -8.10
N ALA A 25 7.90 -20.49 -7.38
CA ALA A 25 7.72 -20.81 -5.97
C ALA A 25 6.84 -22.06 -5.91
N SER A 26 7.46 -23.23 -5.79
CA SER A 26 6.76 -24.46 -5.43
C SER A 26 6.16 -24.32 -4.03
N PRO A 27 4.96 -24.87 -3.77
CA PRO A 27 4.44 -25.00 -2.41
C PRO A 27 5.34 -25.96 -1.60
N PRO A 28 5.43 -25.80 -0.26
CA PRO A 28 6.18 -26.74 0.57
C PRO A 28 5.47 -28.09 0.58
N HIS A 29 6.12 -29.12 0.03
CA HIS A 29 5.77 -30.51 0.28
C HIS A 29 6.20 -30.90 1.70
N PRO A 30 5.44 -31.76 2.40
CA PRO A 30 5.76 -32.25 3.73
C PRO A 30 7.02 -33.12 3.72
N ALA A 31 7.86 -32.95 4.74
CA ALA A 31 9.10 -33.67 4.92
C ALA A 31 8.86 -35.20 5.03
N THR A 32 9.32 -35.94 4.04
CA THR A 32 9.49 -37.39 4.13
C THR A 32 10.80 -37.70 4.87
N ARG A 33 10.67 -38.45 5.97
CA ARG A 33 11.80 -39.02 6.74
C ARG A 33 12.61 -39.98 5.86
N PRO A 34 13.94 -40.08 6.02
CA PRO A 34 14.72 -41.12 5.38
C PRO A 34 14.40 -42.48 6.01
N ALA A 35 14.12 -43.46 5.13
CA ALA A 35 13.94 -44.85 5.48
C ALA A 35 15.25 -45.42 6.04
N LYS A 36 15.19 -45.99 7.24
CA LYS A 36 16.22 -46.89 7.77
C LYS A 36 15.91 -48.32 7.30
N THR A 37 17.01 -48.98 6.98
CA THR A 37 17.22 -50.34 6.49
C THR A 37 16.46 -51.39 7.29
N LYS A 38 15.94 -52.40 6.56
CA LYS A 38 15.24 -53.57 7.09
C LYS A 38 16.20 -54.51 7.82
N THR A 39 15.80 -54.97 9.00
CA THR A 39 16.24 -56.25 9.56
C THR A 39 15.01 -57.04 9.98
N HIS A 40 14.94 -58.28 9.52
CA HIS A 40 13.88 -59.25 9.79
C HIS A 40 13.84 -59.64 11.27
N GLN A 41 12.64 -59.76 11.83
CA GLN A 41 12.29 -60.88 12.71
C GLN A 41 10.77 -61.06 12.80
N LYS A 42 10.35 -62.32 12.61
CA LYS A 42 8.99 -62.85 12.71
C LYS A 42 8.51 -62.78 14.18
N HIS A 43 7.20 -62.64 14.41
CA HIS A 43 6.39 -63.58 15.23
C HIS A 43 4.89 -63.18 15.31
N LYS A 44 4.05 -64.15 14.92
CA LYS A 44 2.76 -64.62 15.47
C LYS A 44 1.62 -63.64 15.88
N ALA A 45 0.55 -63.70 15.07
CA ALA A 45 -0.85 -64.10 15.36
C ALA A 45 -1.66 -63.57 16.58
N LYS A 46 -2.90 -63.12 16.27
CA LYS A 46 -4.25 -63.30 16.91
C LYS A 46 -5.05 -61.99 16.86
N SER A 47 -6.03 -61.80 15.97
CA SER A 47 -7.44 -62.26 15.93
C SER A 47 -8.42 -61.51 16.84
N ASN A 48 -9.46 -60.93 16.21
CA ASN A 48 -10.87 -60.78 16.69
C ASN A 48 -11.15 -59.80 17.86
N THR A 49 -12.26 -59.06 18.01
CA THR A 49 -13.61 -59.02 17.40
C THR A 49 -14.39 -57.77 17.92
N LYS A 50 -15.36 -57.29 17.12
CA LYS A 50 -16.77 -56.85 17.43
C LYS A 50 -17.11 -55.69 18.41
N ILE A 51 -17.93 -54.71 17.95
CA ILE A 51 -19.39 -54.42 18.22
C ILE A 51 -19.64 -53.85 19.65
N SER A 52 -20.21 -52.65 19.86
CA SER A 52 -21.65 -52.26 19.94
C SER A 52 -21.69 -50.77 20.35
N ALA A 53 -22.42 -49.81 19.76
CA ALA A 53 -23.87 -49.52 19.77
C ALA A 53 -24.59 -49.43 21.15
N LYS A 54 -25.45 -48.39 21.28
CA LYS A 54 -26.52 -48.11 22.29
C LYS A 54 -26.11 -47.37 23.58
N ASP A 55 -26.89 -46.48 24.21
CA ASP A 55 -28.26 -45.98 23.97
C ASP A 55 -28.59 -44.78 24.92
N THR A 56 -29.47 -43.88 24.43
CA THR A 56 -30.62 -43.21 25.10
C THR A 56 -30.54 -42.23 26.30
N LYS A 57 -31.30 -41.12 26.12
CA LYS A 57 -32.34 -40.45 26.98
C LYS A 57 -31.97 -40.16 28.45
N LYS A 58 -32.34 -39.02 29.07
CA LYS A 58 -33.72 -38.52 29.27
C LYS A 58 -33.71 -37.17 30.02
N ALA A 59 -34.77 -36.39 29.82
CA ALA A 59 -35.08 -35.09 30.41
C ALA A 59 -35.44 -35.09 31.91
N ARG A 60 -35.35 -33.93 32.59
CA ARG A 60 -36.48 -33.40 33.43
C ARG A 60 -36.33 -31.92 33.84
N LYS A 61 -37.49 -31.25 33.84
CA LYS A 61 -37.83 -29.91 34.36
C LYS A 61 -37.89 -29.90 35.90
N THR A 62 -37.66 -28.74 36.53
CA THR A 62 -38.55 -28.07 37.51
C THR A 62 -37.96 -26.72 37.97
N GLY A 63 -38.81 -25.69 38.13
CA GLY A 63 -38.59 -24.58 39.07
C GLY A 63 -39.75 -24.62 40.10
N PRO A 64 -40.15 -23.50 40.74
CA PRO A 64 -39.43 -22.40 41.36
C PRO A 64 -39.90 -22.14 42.82
N LYS A 65 -39.33 -21.14 43.52
CA LYS A 65 -39.95 -20.21 44.54
C LYS A 65 -39.01 -19.89 45.71
N GLY A 66 -39.05 -18.63 46.17
CA GLY A 66 -38.51 -18.20 47.47
C GLY A 66 -38.32 -16.68 47.54
N ARG A 67 -39.09 -16.02 48.41
CA ARG A 67 -39.31 -14.56 48.54
C ARG A 67 -38.71 -14.06 49.87
N ASN A 68 -38.73 -12.73 50.07
CA ASN A 68 -38.61 -11.95 51.32
C ASN A 68 -37.15 -11.52 51.68
N THR A 69 -36.84 -10.31 52.18
CA THR A 69 -37.59 -9.21 52.83
C THR A 69 -36.74 -7.93 52.91
N ALA A 70 -37.37 -6.75 52.93
CA ALA A 70 -36.80 -5.45 53.34
C ALA A 70 -36.92 -5.27 54.88
N PRO A 71 -36.31 -4.24 55.54
CA PRO A 71 -36.89 -2.88 55.66
C PRO A 71 -35.85 -1.71 55.73
N ALA A 72 -36.11 -0.52 55.17
CA ALA A 72 -36.69 0.73 55.73
C ALA A 72 -35.83 1.58 56.70
N SER A 73 -35.51 2.83 56.30
CA SER A 73 -35.58 4.05 57.16
C SER A 73 -35.37 5.34 56.32
N GLN A 74 -36.16 6.38 56.66
CA GLN A 74 -36.16 7.78 56.20
C GLN A 74 -36.00 8.68 57.47
N PRO A 75 -36.18 10.02 57.46
CA PRO A 75 -35.63 11.11 56.63
C PRO A 75 -35.08 12.27 57.52
N THR A 76 -34.52 13.34 56.95
CA THR A 76 -34.77 14.73 57.44
C THR A 76 -34.37 15.79 56.41
N SER A 77 -35.09 16.91 56.50
CA SER A 77 -35.20 18.04 55.58
C SER A 77 -34.11 19.12 55.73
N LYS A 78 -33.88 19.94 54.69
CA LYS A 78 -34.00 21.42 54.77
C LYS A 78 -33.72 22.15 53.44
N LYS A 79 -34.72 23.00 53.11
CA LYS A 79 -34.70 24.34 52.48
C LYS A 79 -34.16 24.53 51.06
N ALA A 80 -35.12 24.81 50.18
CA ALA A 80 -34.99 25.45 48.89
C ALA A 80 -34.62 26.95 49.00
N LYS A 81 -33.77 27.42 48.08
CA LYS A 81 -33.77 28.80 47.59
C LYS A 81 -33.82 28.79 46.07
N ALA A 82 -34.85 29.44 45.54
CA ALA A 82 -35.11 29.64 44.13
C ALA A 82 -34.02 30.49 43.48
N THR A 83 -33.51 30.06 42.32
CA THR A 83 -32.82 30.95 41.39
C THR A 83 -33.30 30.73 39.96
N LYS A 84 -33.52 31.86 39.30
CA LYS A 84 -34.19 32.06 38.01
C LYS A 84 -33.56 31.26 36.87
N LYS A 85 -34.45 30.65 36.07
CA LYS A 85 -34.19 30.18 34.70
C LYS A 85 -33.61 31.33 33.86
N THR A 86 -32.38 31.18 33.40
CA THR A 86 -31.93 31.81 32.15
C THR A 86 -31.50 30.72 31.18
N LYS A 87 -32.33 30.48 30.17
CA LYS A 87 -32.01 29.66 28.98
C LYS A 87 -30.88 30.37 28.21
N LYS A 88 -29.62 30.06 28.51
CA LYS A 88 -28.49 30.41 27.63
C LYS A 88 -28.06 29.17 26.87
N LYS A 89 -28.32 29.15 25.55
CA LYS A 89 -27.86 28.12 24.60
C LYS A 89 -26.37 27.85 24.86
N GLY A 90 -26.08 26.68 25.41
CA GLY A 90 -24.71 26.25 25.73
C GLY A 90 -23.88 26.09 24.47
N LYS A 91 -23.15 27.13 24.08
CA LYS A 91 -21.96 26.97 23.25
C LYS A 91 -20.92 26.29 24.14
N LYS A 92 -20.64 25.00 23.92
CA LYS A 92 -19.49 24.31 24.50
C LYS A 92 -18.22 25.01 24.01
N TYR A 93 -17.66 25.92 24.80
CA TYR A 93 -16.34 26.47 24.56
C TYR A 93 -15.31 25.41 24.96
N ILE A 94 -14.48 24.98 24.02
CA ILE A 94 -13.32 24.14 24.32
C ILE A 94 -12.28 25.09 24.94
N LEU A 95 -12.09 24.99 26.26
CA LEU A 95 -11.04 25.73 26.97
C LEU A 95 -9.67 25.21 26.53
N CYS A 96 -9.01 25.96 25.68
CA CYS A 96 -7.67 25.64 25.23
C CYS A 96 -6.67 26.40 26.08
N LYS A 97 -6.29 25.78 27.20
CA LYS A 97 -5.22 26.27 28.09
C LYS A 97 -3.97 26.59 27.26
N GLY A 98 -3.68 27.89 27.08
CA GLY A 98 -2.44 28.41 26.50
C GLY A 98 -2.27 28.36 24.97
N LYS A 99 -3.34 28.29 24.16
CA LYS A 99 -3.21 28.21 22.68
C LYS A 99 -4.10 29.23 21.95
N LYS A 100 -3.59 29.84 20.87
CA LYS A 100 -4.39 30.70 19.99
C LYS A 100 -5.54 29.90 19.36
N VAL A 101 -6.76 30.40 19.53
CA VAL A 101 -7.99 29.81 18.99
C VAL A 101 -8.31 30.49 17.66
N TYR A 102 -8.55 29.69 16.61
CA TYR A 102 -9.08 30.19 15.34
C TYR A 102 -10.34 29.39 15.00
N GLY A 103 -11.51 29.99 15.23
CA GLY A 103 -12.80 29.34 15.04
C GLY A 103 -13.04 28.18 16.03
N LYS A 104 -13.43 27.01 15.53
CA LYS A 104 -13.71 25.80 16.35
C LYS A 104 -12.47 24.94 16.65
N TYR A 105 -11.27 25.39 16.27
CA TYR A 105 -10.06 24.59 16.39
C TYR A 105 -9.03 25.27 17.28
N CYS A 106 -8.48 24.51 18.22
CA CYS A 106 -7.32 24.92 18.97
C CYS A 106 -6.07 24.42 18.29
N LEU A 107 -5.24 25.35 17.80
CA LEU A 107 -3.94 25.05 17.23
C LEU A 107 -2.96 24.67 18.35
N GLY A 108 -3.12 23.46 18.89
CA GLY A 108 -1.93 22.66 19.13
C GLY A 108 -1.32 22.38 17.77
N ARG A 109 0.00 22.45 17.62
CA ARG A 109 0.73 22.06 16.41
C ARG A 109 0.14 20.73 15.90
N VAL A 110 -0.75 20.75 14.90
CA VAL A 110 -1.28 19.51 14.32
C VAL A 110 -0.15 18.97 13.47
N ILE A 111 0.60 18.07 14.08
CA ILE A 111 1.74 17.42 13.48
C ILE A 111 1.20 16.30 12.59
N GLY A 112 1.03 16.58 11.30
CA GLY A 112 0.64 15.56 10.32
C GLY A 112 -0.19 16.10 9.17
N ALA A 113 -0.58 15.21 8.27
CA ALA A 113 -1.54 15.51 7.22
C ALA A 113 -2.91 15.87 7.81
N LEU A 114 -3.48 16.99 7.34
CA LEU A 114 -4.89 17.30 7.57
C LEU A 114 -5.71 16.55 6.53
N VAL A 115 -6.71 15.80 6.99
CA VAL A 115 -7.52 14.93 6.14
C VAL A 115 -9.02 15.17 6.36
N GLU A 116 -9.80 14.93 5.33
CA GLU A 116 -11.27 14.98 5.35
C GLU A 116 -11.81 13.64 4.83
N HIS A 117 -12.85 13.10 5.47
CA HIS A 117 -13.56 11.93 4.94
C HIS A 117 -14.67 12.39 3.99
N ARG A 118 -14.72 11.83 2.78
CA ARG A 118 -15.78 12.11 1.80
C ARG A 118 -16.40 10.83 1.28
N SER A 119 -17.68 10.93 0.93
CA SER A 119 -18.40 9.91 0.17
C SER A 119 -18.44 10.29 -1.30
N ILE A 120 -18.01 9.41 -2.19
CA ILE A 120 -18.01 9.64 -3.64
C ILE A 120 -18.63 8.44 -4.37
N ARG A 121 -19.23 8.65 -5.55
CA ARG A 121 -19.78 7.56 -6.37
C ARG A 121 -18.71 6.94 -7.28
N CYS A 122 -18.73 5.62 -7.40
CA CYS A 122 -17.90 4.86 -8.33
C CYS A 122 -18.38 5.08 -9.78
N PRO A 123 -17.51 5.46 -10.73
CA PRO A 123 -17.91 5.65 -12.12
C PRO A 123 -18.20 4.34 -12.87
N LEU A 124 -17.80 3.19 -12.32
CA LEU A 124 -18.01 1.88 -12.96
C LEU A 124 -19.32 1.22 -12.52
N LYS A 125 -19.65 1.28 -11.23
CA LYS A 125 -20.82 0.62 -10.62
C LYS A 125 -21.85 1.57 -10.00
N GLY A 126 -21.56 2.87 -9.88
CA GLY A 126 -22.46 3.85 -9.25
C GLY A 126 -22.45 3.89 -7.72
N GLU A 127 -21.92 2.87 -7.06
CA GLU A 127 -21.90 2.75 -5.59
C GLU A 127 -21.12 3.86 -4.88
N THR A 128 -21.58 4.21 -3.67
CA THR A 128 -20.91 5.18 -2.81
C THR A 128 -19.73 4.54 -2.06
N ILE A 129 -18.56 5.17 -2.16
CA ILE A 129 -17.34 4.76 -1.48
C ILE A 129 -16.86 5.87 -0.54
N LYS A 130 -16.40 5.48 0.65
CA LYS A 130 -15.76 6.39 1.61
C LYS A 130 -14.28 6.54 1.26
N VAL A 131 -13.82 7.77 1.09
CA VAL A 131 -12.43 8.10 0.74
C VAL A 131 -11.87 9.14 1.70
N ILE A 132 -10.55 9.13 1.84
CA ILE A 132 -9.82 10.14 2.58
C ILE A 132 -9.29 11.16 1.57
N VAL A 133 -9.52 12.44 1.85
CA VAL A 133 -9.08 13.57 1.04
C VAL A 133 -8.04 14.35 1.82
N LEU A 134 -6.86 14.46 1.24
CA LEU A 134 -5.77 15.21 1.80
C LEU A 134 -5.99 16.71 1.60
N LYS A 135 -5.99 17.49 2.68
CA LYS A 135 -6.18 18.95 2.68
C LYS A 135 -4.86 19.70 2.70
N SER A 136 -3.99 19.34 3.63
CA SER A 136 -2.68 19.96 3.76
C SER A 136 -1.64 18.91 4.13
N LEU A 137 -0.41 19.16 3.66
CA LEU A 137 0.73 18.28 3.87
C LEU A 137 1.85 19.07 4.52
N ASN A 138 2.10 18.78 5.79
CA ASN A 138 3.33 19.19 6.47
C ASN A 138 4.27 17.99 6.51
N SER A 139 5.07 17.81 5.45
CA SER A 139 6.05 16.73 5.40
C SER A 139 7.22 17.03 6.34
N ARG A 140 7.55 16.08 7.23
CA ARG A 140 8.64 16.27 8.21
C ARG A 140 9.96 15.65 7.79
N LYS A 141 9.88 14.50 7.13
CA LYS A 141 11.04 13.67 6.84
C LYS A 141 10.91 13.12 5.43
N ARG A 142 12.05 12.98 4.77
CA ARG A 142 12.17 12.36 3.46
C ARG A 142 13.23 11.26 3.52
N ASP A 143 12.88 10.07 3.05
CA ASP A 143 13.84 8.98 2.93
C ASP A 143 14.79 9.23 1.74
N SER A 144 15.84 8.43 1.63
CA SER A 144 16.81 8.54 0.55
C SER A 144 16.21 8.25 -0.83
N ASP A 145 15.18 7.41 -0.91
CA ASP A 145 14.40 7.15 -2.13
C ASP A 145 13.31 8.21 -2.40
N LEU A 146 13.41 9.36 -1.73
CA LEU A 146 12.48 10.48 -1.81
C LEU A 146 11.07 10.21 -1.28
N ARG A 147 10.86 9.12 -0.53
CA ARG A 147 9.59 8.89 0.16
C ARG A 147 9.33 10.01 1.16
N VAL A 148 8.11 10.54 1.14
CA VAL A 148 7.67 11.59 2.05
C VAL A 148 6.82 11.00 3.16
N HIS A 149 7.17 11.26 4.42
CA HIS A 149 6.38 10.82 5.57
C HIS A 149 5.27 11.83 5.89
N HIS A 150 4.03 11.34 6.00
CA HIS A 150 2.82 12.17 6.17
C HIS A 150 2.22 12.11 7.59
N GLY A 151 2.84 11.36 8.51
CA GLY A 151 2.33 11.10 9.85
C GLY A 151 1.33 9.94 9.89
N LYS A 152 0.70 9.70 11.04
CA LYS A 152 -0.21 8.55 11.25
C LYS A 152 -1.57 8.70 10.56
N ASN A 153 -1.98 9.93 10.27
CA ASN A 153 -3.33 10.23 9.77
C ASN A 153 -3.51 10.02 8.26
N PHE A 154 -2.41 9.85 7.51
CA PHE A 154 -2.46 9.69 6.07
C PHE A 154 -1.32 8.81 5.59
N MET A 155 -1.66 7.71 4.95
CA MET A 155 -0.70 6.71 4.46
C MET A 155 -0.61 6.77 2.93
N HIS A 156 0.43 6.19 2.35
CA HIS A 156 0.61 6.20 0.89
C HIS A 156 -0.53 5.50 0.14
N ARG A 157 -1.24 4.57 0.79
CA ARG A 157 -2.44 3.92 0.26
C ARG A 157 -3.60 4.87 0.01
N ASP A 158 -3.67 5.98 0.74
CA ASP A 158 -4.81 6.92 0.71
C ASP A 158 -4.74 7.88 -0.48
N TYR A 159 -3.60 7.96 -1.17
CA TYR A 159 -3.49 8.67 -2.45
C TYR A 159 -4.31 8.03 -3.58
N ILE A 160 -4.65 6.73 -3.47
CA ILE A 160 -5.42 6.02 -4.47
C ILE A 160 -6.81 5.77 -3.90
N TRP A 161 -7.80 6.34 -4.58
CA TRP A 161 -9.19 5.98 -4.34
C TRP A 161 -9.50 4.69 -5.06
N MET A 162 -10.23 3.80 -4.40
CA MET A 162 -10.55 2.49 -4.93
C MET A 162 -11.98 2.12 -4.58
N CYS A 163 -12.71 1.59 -5.55
CA CYS A 163 -14.00 0.98 -5.32
C CYS A 163 -13.83 -0.49 -4.91
N PRO A 164 -14.27 -0.89 -3.70
CA PRO A 164 -14.15 -2.27 -3.25
C PRO A 164 -14.90 -3.27 -4.14
N GLN A 165 -16.04 -2.87 -4.72
CA GLN A 165 -16.90 -3.79 -5.46
C GLN A 165 -16.43 -4.05 -6.89
N SER A 166 -15.91 -3.03 -7.57
CA SER A 166 -15.42 -3.16 -8.96
C SER A 166 -13.90 -3.34 -9.06
N GLY A 167 -13.16 -2.93 -8.03
CA GLY A 167 -11.71 -2.81 -8.11
C GLY A 167 -11.20 -1.61 -8.90
N TYR A 168 -12.08 -0.75 -9.43
CA TYR A 168 -11.64 0.45 -10.12
C TYR A 168 -10.88 1.36 -9.14
N ALA A 169 -9.67 1.75 -9.52
CA ALA A 169 -8.81 2.56 -8.67
C ALA A 169 -8.07 3.63 -9.47
N ALA A 170 -7.99 4.84 -8.92
CA ALA A 170 -7.33 5.97 -9.57
C ALA A 170 -6.92 7.03 -8.55
N TYR A 171 -6.15 8.02 -9.02
CA TYR A 171 -5.89 9.23 -8.23
C TYR A 171 -7.18 10.07 -8.15
N PRO A 172 -7.36 10.88 -7.10
CA PRO A 172 -8.54 11.74 -6.93
C PRO A 172 -8.92 12.54 -8.18
N ARG A 173 -7.92 13.15 -8.83
CA ARG A 173 -8.08 13.99 -10.04
C ARG A 173 -8.49 13.21 -11.29
N ASP A 174 -8.23 11.92 -11.31
CA ASP A 174 -8.46 11.04 -12.45
C ASP A 174 -9.66 10.11 -12.25
N PHE A 175 -10.17 10.02 -11.01
CA PHE A 175 -11.17 9.03 -10.62
C PHE A 175 -12.48 9.18 -11.39
N ARG A 176 -12.98 10.40 -11.56
CA ARG A 176 -14.24 10.69 -12.29
C ARG A 176 -14.05 10.97 -13.78
N ARG A 177 -12.81 10.97 -14.28
CA ARG A 177 -12.57 11.27 -15.69
C ARG A 177 -13.18 10.17 -16.57
N PRO A 178 -13.79 10.52 -17.72
CA PRO A 178 -14.33 9.53 -18.65
C PRO A 178 -13.29 8.50 -19.09
N PHE A 179 -13.77 7.28 -19.36
CA PHE A 179 -12.98 6.16 -19.87
C PHE A 179 -13.90 5.15 -20.56
N ASP A 180 -13.31 4.31 -21.41
CA ASP A 180 -13.98 3.16 -22.01
C ASP A 180 -14.23 2.07 -20.95
N LYS A 181 -15.50 1.83 -20.63
CA LYS A 181 -15.92 0.86 -19.62
C LYS A 181 -15.51 -0.58 -19.98
N ARG A 182 -15.58 -0.96 -21.26
CA ARG A 182 -15.23 -2.33 -21.71
C ARG A 182 -13.73 -2.58 -21.52
N LYS A 183 -12.88 -1.65 -21.97
CA LYS A 183 -11.42 -1.72 -21.75
C LYS A 183 -11.07 -1.74 -20.27
N MET A 184 -11.75 -0.94 -19.46
CA MET A 184 -11.55 -0.89 -18.00
C MET A 184 -11.88 -2.23 -17.33
N LEU A 185 -13.04 -2.81 -17.62
CA LEU A 185 -13.47 -4.10 -17.07
C LEU A 185 -12.54 -5.24 -17.48
N SER A 186 -12.05 -5.23 -18.73
CA SER A 186 -11.07 -6.20 -19.22
C SER A 186 -9.76 -6.12 -18.41
N ALA A 187 -9.21 -4.92 -18.23
CA ALA A 187 -7.96 -4.73 -17.49
C ALA A 187 -8.07 -5.11 -16.01
N LEU A 188 -9.25 -4.95 -15.38
CA LEU A 188 -9.49 -5.30 -13.98
C LEU A 188 -9.78 -6.78 -13.75
N ARG A 189 -10.11 -7.55 -14.80
CA ARG A 189 -10.50 -8.97 -14.71
C ARG A 189 -9.49 -9.83 -13.94
N PRO A 190 -8.15 -9.73 -14.16
CA PRO A 190 -7.17 -10.55 -13.43
C PRO A 190 -7.12 -10.28 -11.93
N LEU A 191 -7.64 -9.12 -11.48
CA LEU A 191 -7.62 -8.73 -10.08
C LEU A 191 -8.85 -9.21 -9.30
N LYS A 192 -9.91 -9.70 -9.97
CA LYS A 192 -11.17 -10.10 -9.31
C LYS A 192 -10.96 -11.08 -8.15
N LYS A 193 -10.06 -12.07 -8.29
CA LYS A 193 -9.74 -13.03 -7.22
C LYS A 193 -9.17 -12.33 -5.99
N TRP A 194 -8.17 -11.47 -6.18
CA TRP A 194 -7.53 -10.70 -5.12
C TRP A 194 -8.50 -9.72 -4.45
N LEU A 195 -9.43 -9.14 -5.22
CA LEU A 195 -10.46 -8.25 -4.69
C LEU A 195 -11.48 -8.98 -3.83
N LYS A 196 -11.87 -10.21 -4.19
CA LYS A 196 -12.76 -11.03 -3.35
C LYS A 196 -12.12 -11.30 -1.99
N LEU A 197 -10.83 -11.66 -1.97
CA LEU A 197 -10.07 -11.85 -0.73
C LEU A 197 -9.92 -10.54 0.06
N ALA A 198 -9.67 -9.42 -0.61
CA ALA A 198 -9.52 -8.14 0.09
C ALA A 198 -10.86 -7.57 0.62
N LYS A 199 -12.01 -8.04 0.12
CA LYS A 199 -13.34 -7.63 0.64
C LYS A 199 -13.64 -8.21 2.01
N SER A 200 -13.07 -9.37 2.37
CA SER A 200 -13.20 -9.91 3.73
C SER A 200 -12.33 -9.16 4.73
N GLU A 201 -11.37 -8.36 4.27
CA GLU A 201 -10.56 -7.49 5.13
C GLU A 201 -11.27 -6.16 5.39
N LYS A 202 -11.12 -5.64 6.62
CA LYS A 202 -11.64 -4.31 7.00
C LYS A 202 -11.02 -3.18 6.19
N ILE A 203 -9.78 -3.34 5.72
CA ILE A 203 -9.02 -2.32 4.97
C ILE A 203 -8.27 -2.98 3.82
N ILE A 204 -8.63 -2.62 2.58
CA ILE A 204 -7.91 -3.07 1.39
C ILE A 204 -6.44 -2.60 1.43
N PRO A 205 -5.46 -3.51 1.29
CA PRO A 205 -4.04 -3.17 1.27
C PRO A 205 -3.69 -2.16 0.17
N GLY A 206 -2.85 -1.19 0.51
CA GLY A 206 -2.40 -0.13 -0.38
C GLY A 206 -1.69 -0.65 -1.60
N TRP A 207 -0.84 -1.65 -1.44
CA TRP A 207 -0.15 -2.27 -2.59
C TRP A 207 -1.16 -2.84 -3.61
N LEU A 208 -2.30 -3.38 -3.16
CA LEU A 208 -3.37 -3.87 -4.03
C LEU A 208 -4.14 -2.72 -4.69
N ARG A 209 -4.38 -1.61 -3.96
CA ARG A 209 -4.94 -0.37 -4.55
C ARG A 209 -4.08 0.14 -5.70
N TYR A 210 -2.77 0.14 -5.53
CA TYR A 210 -1.84 0.55 -6.59
C TYR A 210 -1.79 -0.45 -7.75
N GLN A 211 -1.93 -1.76 -7.49
CA GLN A 211 -2.04 -2.75 -8.55
C GLN A 211 -3.31 -2.54 -9.39
N ALA A 212 -4.44 -2.29 -8.74
CA ALA A 212 -5.70 -1.94 -9.37
C ALA A 212 -5.62 -0.62 -10.16
N ALA A 213 -4.93 0.38 -9.60
CA ALA A 213 -4.70 1.63 -10.30
C ALA A 213 -3.83 1.43 -11.55
N ALA A 214 -2.81 0.57 -11.47
CA ALA A 214 -1.97 0.26 -12.63
C ALA A 214 -2.78 -0.37 -13.77
N ALA A 215 -3.67 -1.33 -13.46
CA ALA A 215 -4.60 -1.89 -14.44
C ALA A 215 -5.53 -0.81 -15.03
N SER A 216 -6.08 0.06 -14.18
CA SER A 216 -6.98 1.14 -14.61
C SER A 216 -6.29 2.16 -15.53
N TYR A 217 -5.05 2.54 -15.22
CA TYR A 217 -4.27 3.46 -16.05
C TYR A 217 -3.70 2.81 -17.31
N TRP A 218 -3.52 1.49 -17.30
CA TRP A 218 -3.18 0.73 -18.50
C TRP A 218 -4.30 0.77 -19.52
N ALA A 219 -5.54 0.50 -19.09
CA ALA A 219 -6.73 0.65 -19.95
C ALA A 219 -6.89 2.07 -20.54
N ARG A 220 -6.27 3.07 -19.91
CA ARG A 220 -6.27 4.48 -20.34
C ARG A 220 -5.02 4.89 -21.13
N GLY A 221 -4.15 3.96 -21.51
CA GLY A 221 -2.99 4.24 -22.36
C GLY A 221 -1.95 5.18 -21.74
N LYS A 222 -1.76 5.17 -20.41
CA LYS A 222 -0.76 6.05 -19.78
C LYS A 222 0.67 5.64 -20.18
N LYS A 223 1.55 6.65 -20.33
CA LYS A 223 2.96 6.46 -20.73
C LYS A 223 3.80 5.81 -19.60
N PRO A 224 4.92 5.11 -19.90
CA PRO A 224 5.78 4.46 -18.89
C PRO A 224 6.24 5.36 -17.73
N ARG A 225 6.51 6.65 -18.01
CA ARG A 225 6.84 7.67 -16.99
C ARG A 225 5.80 7.77 -15.87
N PHE A 226 4.53 7.53 -16.18
CA PHE A 226 3.46 7.50 -15.21
C PHE A 226 3.59 6.27 -14.29
N PHE A 227 3.76 5.09 -14.89
CA PHE A 227 3.90 3.83 -14.16
C PHE A 227 5.11 3.79 -13.23
N GLY A 228 6.25 4.37 -13.63
CA GLY A 228 7.41 4.47 -12.74
C GLY A 228 7.08 5.17 -11.42
N ARG A 229 6.36 6.31 -11.48
CA ARG A 229 5.92 7.03 -10.27
C ARG A 229 4.84 6.29 -9.50
N LEU A 230 3.91 5.65 -10.20
CA LEU A 230 2.84 4.86 -9.58
C LEU A 230 3.42 3.68 -8.78
N PHE A 231 4.34 2.93 -9.37
CA PHE A 231 4.99 1.78 -8.73
C PHE A 231 5.94 2.18 -7.61
N LEU A 232 6.62 3.33 -7.72
CA LEU A 232 7.41 3.87 -6.61
C LEU A 232 6.53 4.11 -5.37
N ARG A 233 5.35 4.73 -5.56
CA ARG A 233 4.41 4.94 -4.45
C ARG A 233 3.77 3.64 -3.95
N ALA A 234 3.55 2.67 -4.84
CA ALA A 234 3.09 1.33 -4.49
C ALA A 234 4.09 0.62 -3.57
N MET A 235 5.38 0.74 -3.88
CA MET A 235 6.46 0.22 -3.03
C MET A 235 6.44 0.88 -1.65
N TRP A 236 6.26 2.20 -1.56
CA TRP A 236 6.17 2.89 -0.27
C TRP A 236 4.95 2.47 0.54
N ALA A 237 3.79 2.29 -0.10
CA ALA A 237 2.60 1.75 0.56
C ALA A 237 2.83 0.32 1.08
N ALA A 238 3.46 -0.55 0.27
CA ALA A 238 3.82 -1.90 0.70
C ALA A 238 4.79 -1.89 1.89
N ARG A 239 5.74 -0.95 1.92
CA ARG A 239 6.68 -0.78 3.04
C ARG A 239 5.97 -0.36 4.33
N GLU A 240 5.01 0.57 4.25
CA GLU A 240 4.17 0.97 5.39
C GLU A 240 3.36 -0.20 5.97
N GLU A 241 2.91 -1.08 5.08
CA GLU A 241 2.11 -2.26 5.42
C GLU A 241 2.98 -3.49 5.76
N LYS A 242 4.30 -3.33 5.83
CA LYS A 242 5.28 -4.41 6.06
C LYS A 242 5.17 -5.58 5.05
N ALA A 243 4.58 -5.35 3.88
CA ALA A 243 4.36 -6.34 2.83
C ALA A 243 5.63 -6.51 1.96
N ARG A 244 6.65 -7.20 2.50
CA ARG A 244 7.99 -7.30 1.89
C ARG A 244 8.01 -7.86 0.46
N ALA A 245 7.18 -8.87 0.17
CA ALA A 245 7.07 -9.44 -1.17
C ALA A 245 6.51 -8.42 -2.19
N ALA A 246 5.45 -7.70 -1.80
CA ALA A 246 4.87 -6.65 -2.62
C ALA A 246 5.85 -5.48 -2.81
N GLU A 247 6.56 -5.07 -1.74
CA GLU A 247 7.60 -4.04 -1.80
C GLU A 247 8.67 -4.40 -2.83
N ARG A 248 9.23 -5.62 -2.76
CA ARG A 248 10.25 -6.12 -3.70
C ARG A 248 9.73 -6.10 -5.14
N ARG A 249 8.50 -6.60 -5.38
CA ARG A 249 7.88 -6.64 -6.71
C ARG A 249 7.69 -5.25 -7.30
N PHE A 250 7.13 -4.31 -6.54
CA PHE A 250 6.89 -2.95 -7.00
C PHE A 250 8.18 -2.15 -7.21
N ARG A 251 9.22 -2.42 -6.41
CA ARG A 251 10.55 -1.84 -6.60
C ARG A 251 11.10 -2.12 -8.00
N PHE A 252 11.13 -3.40 -8.41
CA PHE A 252 11.65 -3.76 -9.74
C PHE A 252 10.75 -3.27 -10.88
N ARG A 253 9.43 -3.24 -10.69
CA ARG A 253 8.52 -2.61 -11.66
C ARG A 253 8.75 -1.11 -11.81
N ALA A 254 9.01 -0.40 -10.71
CA ALA A 254 9.35 1.02 -10.72
C ALA A 254 10.66 1.27 -11.48
N ILE A 255 11.71 0.50 -11.17
CA ILE A 255 12.99 0.53 -11.89
C ILE A 255 12.75 0.34 -13.40
N ALA A 256 12.12 -0.75 -13.80
CA ALA A 256 11.90 -1.06 -15.22
C ALA A 256 11.14 0.06 -15.96
N ALA A 257 10.04 0.56 -15.37
CA ALA A 257 9.24 1.61 -15.99
C ALA A 257 9.98 2.96 -16.07
N MET A 258 10.79 3.31 -15.06
CA MET A 258 11.60 4.53 -15.06
C MET A 258 12.75 4.45 -16.06
N SER A 259 13.48 3.32 -16.09
CA SER A 259 14.56 3.09 -17.06
C SER A 259 14.05 3.15 -18.50
N LEU A 260 12.90 2.52 -18.78
CA LEU A 260 12.26 2.59 -20.10
C LEU A 260 11.86 4.04 -20.47
N ALA A 261 11.30 4.79 -19.51
CA ALA A 261 10.91 6.17 -19.73
C ALA A 261 12.12 7.11 -19.92
N LEU A 262 13.26 6.85 -19.29
CA LEU A 262 14.53 7.53 -19.56
C LEU A 262 15.07 7.20 -20.95
N LYS A 263 15.11 5.91 -21.33
CA LYS A 263 15.54 5.47 -22.67
C LYS A 263 14.71 6.14 -23.78
N LYS A 264 13.39 6.23 -23.58
CA LYS A 264 12.46 6.92 -24.49
C LYS A 264 12.47 8.45 -24.37
N LYS A 265 13.38 9.04 -23.59
CA LYS A 265 13.51 10.50 -23.35
C LYS A 265 12.19 11.21 -22.96
N VAL A 266 11.29 10.52 -22.25
CA VAL A 266 9.96 11.04 -21.85
C VAL A 266 10.04 12.01 -20.66
N TYR A 267 11.18 12.03 -19.96
CA TYR A 267 11.45 12.99 -18.90
C TYR A 267 12.14 14.24 -19.46
N PRO A 268 11.70 15.45 -19.06
CA PRO A 268 12.44 16.68 -19.36
C PRO A 268 13.86 16.58 -18.81
N LEU A 269 14.83 17.17 -19.52
CA LEU A 269 16.25 17.09 -19.16
C LEU A 269 16.50 17.42 -17.68
N LYS A 270 15.87 18.48 -17.17
CA LYS A 270 15.95 18.90 -15.76
C LYS A 270 15.57 17.83 -14.74
N LYS A 271 14.72 16.85 -15.10
CA LYS A 271 14.28 15.77 -14.19
C LYS A 271 15.04 14.47 -14.37
N GLN A 272 15.76 14.29 -15.47
CA GLN A 272 16.48 13.04 -15.76
C GLN A 272 17.48 12.65 -14.65
N PRO A 273 18.28 13.58 -14.07
CA PRO A 273 19.21 13.25 -12.99
C PRO A 273 18.50 12.68 -11.76
N THR A 274 17.36 13.27 -11.36
CA THR A 274 16.57 12.79 -10.23
C THR A 274 16.00 11.40 -10.47
N ILE A 275 15.59 11.09 -11.71
CA ILE A 275 15.07 9.75 -12.04
C ILE A 275 16.20 8.72 -12.04
N ALA A 276 17.36 9.04 -12.62
CA ALA A 276 18.53 8.15 -12.58
C ALA A 276 19.00 7.89 -11.14
N TYR A 277 19.07 8.94 -10.32
CA TYR A 277 19.32 8.83 -8.87
C TYR A 277 18.32 7.90 -8.18
N LEU A 278 17.02 8.06 -8.47
CA LEU A 278 16.00 7.18 -7.89
C LEU A 278 16.20 5.72 -8.31
N ILE A 279 16.51 5.44 -9.57
CA ILE A 279 16.80 4.08 -10.03
C ILE A 279 18.00 3.50 -9.29
N ALA A 280 19.09 4.27 -9.17
CA ALA A 280 20.27 3.88 -8.42
C ALA A 280 19.91 3.51 -6.98
N GLU A 281 19.09 4.35 -6.33
CA GLU A 281 18.75 4.17 -4.93
C GLU A 281 17.82 2.98 -4.68
N LEU A 282 16.94 2.67 -5.64
CA LEU A 282 16.14 1.44 -5.60
C LEU A 282 17.01 0.20 -5.80
N PHE A 283 18.03 0.23 -6.65
CA PHE A 283 19.00 -0.86 -6.76
C PHE A 283 19.81 -1.03 -5.47
N ARG A 284 20.25 0.07 -4.87
CA ARG A 284 20.99 0.07 -3.60
C ARG A 284 20.16 -0.57 -2.48
N GLN A 285 18.89 -0.18 -2.34
CA GLN A 285 17.96 -0.78 -1.38
C GLN A 285 17.64 -2.25 -1.66
N ALA A 286 17.88 -2.73 -2.89
CA ALA A 286 17.74 -4.13 -3.26
C ALA A 286 19.04 -4.95 -3.09
N GLY A 287 20.12 -4.34 -2.59
CA GLY A 287 21.43 -4.98 -2.45
C GLY A 287 22.16 -5.19 -3.78
N LYS A 288 21.73 -4.54 -4.87
CA LYS A 288 22.37 -4.65 -6.19
C LYS A 288 23.39 -3.53 -6.37
N TRP A 289 24.49 -3.59 -5.62
CA TRP A 289 25.46 -2.49 -5.45
C TRP A 289 26.13 -2.07 -6.74
N LYS A 290 26.74 -2.99 -7.51
CA LYS A 290 27.27 -2.71 -8.86
C LYS A 290 26.32 -1.94 -9.76
N LYS A 291 25.05 -2.39 -9.82
CA LYS A 291 24.01 -1.70 -10.62
C LYS A 291 23.70 -0.32 -10.05
N ALA A 292 23.64 -0.19 -8.72
CA ALA A 292 23.42 1.11 -8.09
C ALA A 292 24.53 2.11 -8.43
N THR A 293 25.81 1.72 -8.32
CA THR A 293 26.97 2.57 -8.66
C THR A 293 26.91 3.07 -10.10
N ALA A 294 26.70 2.18 -11.07
CA ALA A 294 26.57 2.55 -12.48
C ALA A 294 25.43 3.56 -12.72
N TRP A 295 24.29 3.40 -12.03
CA TRP A 295 23.19 4.36 -12.14
C TRP A 295 23.46 5.69 -11.43
N PHE A 296 24.26 5.71 -10.36
CA PHE A 296 24.70 6.97 -9.73
C PHE A 296 25.64 7.75 -10.65
N GLU A 297 26.58 7.08 -11.32
CA GLU A 297 27.46 7.69 -12.32
C GLU A 297 26.65 8.25 -13.50
N GLN A 298 25.69 7.48 -14.00
CA GLN A 298 24.77 7.95 -15.03
C GLN A 298 23.96 9.17 -14.55
N ALA A 299 23.53 9.19 -13.28
CA ALA A 299 22.84 10.35 -12.71
C ALA A 299 23.73 11.60 -12.68
N PHE A 300 25.02 11.44 -12.40
CA PHE A 300 26.00 12.53 -12.44
C PHE A 300 26.20 13.08 -13.86
N VAL A 301 26.40 12.20 -14.86
CA VAL A 301 26.51 12.60 -16.27
C VAL A 301 25.26 13.37 -16.74
N LEU A 302 24.07 12.90 -16.37
CA LEU A 302 22.81 13.59 -16.69
C LEU A 302 22.70 14.93 -15.98
N LEU A 303 23.23 15.04 -14.75
CA LEU A 303 23.22 16.27 -13.98
C LEU A 303 24.09 17.34 -14.65
N GLU A 304 25.31 17.01 -15.07
CA GLU A 304 26.20 17.93 -15.76
C GLU A 304 25.60 18.44 -17.06
N LYS A 305 24.97 17.54 -17.85
CA LYS A 305 24.20 17.93 -19.05
C LYS A 305 23.08 18.92 -18.73
N ALA A 306 22.36 18.71 -17.63
CA ALA A 306 21.30 19.61 -17.20
C ALA A 306 21.83 20.95 -16.68
N LYS A 307 22.95 20.95 -15.91
CA LYS A 307 23.61 22.17 -15.42
C LYS A 307 24.05 23.04 -16.59
N LYS A 308 24.72 22.47 -17.59
CA LYS A 308 25.16 23.17 -18.81
C LYS A 308 23.98 23.83 -19.54
N LYS A 309 22.89 23.08 -19.78
CA LYS A 309 21.72 23.62 -20.49
C LYS A 309 20.98 24.73 -19.73
N TYR A 310 20.85 24.59 -18.41
CA TYR A 310 20.02 25.50 -17.61
C TYR A 310 20.83 26.52 -16.79
N LYS A 311 22.17 26.59 -16.98
CA LYS A 311 23.10 27.46 -16.23
C LYS A 311 22.87 27.43 -14.71
N ARG A 312 22.71 26.22 -14.15
CA ARG A 312 22.41 26.03 -12.72
C ARG A 312 23.64 25.57 -11.96
N LYS A 313 23.89 26.16 -10.79
CA LYS A 313 24.87 25.66 -9.82
C LYS A 313 24.41 24.32 -9.24
N GLY A 314 25.39 23.56 -8.76
CA GLY A 314 25.19 22.34 -7.99
C GLY A 314 24.17 22.51 -6.85
N GLY A 315 23.44 21.44 -6.54
CA GLY A 315 22.33 21.52 -5.60
C GLY A 315 22.16 20.27 -4.76
N ALA A 316 21.03 20.17 -4.07
CA ALA A 316 20.72 19.02 -3.21
C ALA A 316 20.84 17.67 -3.93
N ILE A 317 20.47 17.59 -5.22
CA ILE A 317 20.54 16.35 -6.00
C ILE A 317 21.98 15.85 -6.19
N GLU A 318 22.95 16.76 -6.33
CA GLU A 318 24.36 16.41 -6.50
C GLU A 318 24.92 15.76 -5.25
N ARG A 319 24.70 16.39 -4.10
CA ARG A 319 25.06 15.82 -2.79
C ARG A 319 24.43 14.45 -2.59
N MET A 320 23.16 14.30 -2.96
CA MET A 320 22.47 13.00 -2.89
C MET A 320 23.13 11.94 -3.77
N ILE A 321 23.51 12.27 -5.01
CA ILE A 321 24.20 11.35 -5.92
C ILE A 321 25.55 10.92 -5.33
N ILE A 322 26.38 11.88 -4.90
CA ILE A 322 27.71 11.62 -4.33
C ILE A 322 27.60 10.73 -3.08
N THR A 323 26.76 11.11 -2.12
CA THR A 323 26.56 10.34 -0.88
C THR A 323 25.97 8.95 -1.17
N GLY A 324 25.06 8.84 -2.14
CA GLY A 324 24.48 7.57 -2.56
C GLY A 324 25.53 6.62 -3.15
N LYS A 325 26.38 7.13 -4.03
CA LYS A 325 27.48 6.39 -4.67
C LYS A 325 28.49 5.90 -3.64
N GLN A 326 28.99 6.77 -2.76
CA GLN A 326 29.93 6.40 -1.69
C GLN A 326 29.41 5.25 -0.82
N ARG A 327 28.11 5.26 -0.49
CA ARG A 327 27.46 4.17 0.26
C ARG A 327 27.38 2.87 -0.53
N ALA A 328 27.13 2.93 -1.84
CA ALA A 328 27.09 1.77 -2.70
C ALA A 328 28.48 1.15 -2.85
N ASP A 329 29.49 1.97 -3.16
CA ASP A 329 30.88 1.53 -3.38
C ASP A 329 31.49 0.91 -2.12
N LYS A 330 31.27 1.52 -0.95
CA LYS A 330 31.74 0.96 0.34
C LYS A 330 31.17 -0.44 0.61
N ARG A 331 29.91 -0.69 0.21
CA ARG A 331 29.27 -1.99 0.39
C ARG A 331 29.69 -2.99 -0.67
N ASP A 332 29.89 -2.55 -1.91
CA ASP A 332 30.38 -3.39 -3.00
C ASP A 332 31.79 -3.91 -2.68
N LYS A 333 32.71 -3.03 -2.28
CA LYS A 333 34.07 -3.40 -1.82
C LYS A 333 34.03 -4.40 -0.66
N LYS A 334 33.15 -4.20 0.32
CA LYS A 334 33.00 -5.12 1.46
C LYS A 334 32.56 -6.52 1.02
N ILE A 335 31.77 -6.65 -0.05
CA ILE A 335 31.32 -7.96 -0.54
C ILE A 335 32.46 -8.74 -1.20
N TYR A 336 33.39 -8.08 -1.89
CA TYR A 336 34.57 -8.73 -2.48
C TYR A 336 35.68 -9.04 -1.47
N LEU A 337 35.56 -8.54 -0.24
CA LEU A 337 36.49 -8.81 0.87
C LEU A 337 35.93 -9.83 1.86
N LEU A 338 34.77 -10.42 1.59
CA LEU A 338 34.28 -11.57 2.34
C LEU A 338 34.90 -12.83 1.72
N PRO A 339 35.54 -13.70 2.53
CA PRO A 339 36.20 -14.91 2.05
C PRO A 339 35.23 -15.87 1.37
#